data_AF-C4IZK9-F1
#
_entry.id   AF-C4IZK9-F1
#
_cell.length_a   1.000
_cell.length_b   1.000
_cell.length_c   1.000
_cell.angle_alpha   90.00
_cell.angle_beta   90.00
_cell.angle_gamma   90.00
#
_symmetry.space_group_name_H-M   'P 1'
#
loop_
_entity.id
_entity.type
_entity.pdbx_description
1 polymer ?
#
loop_
_entity_poly.entity_id
_entity_poly.type
_entity_poly.pdbx_seq_one_letter_code
_entity_poly.pdbx_strand_id
1 'polypeptide(L)'
;MDAITEYLGIGSYRKWPEEKRQEWLLSELNGKRPLFGPDLPKSDEIADVLDTFHVLAELPSDSFGAYVISMATAPSDVLAVELLQRECHVKKPLRVVPLFEKLADLESAPAALARLFSVEWYRNRISGKQEVMIGYSDSGKDAGRFSAAWQLYKAQEELINVAKLYGVKLTMFHGRGGTVGRGGGPTHLAILSQPPETIHGSLRVTVQGEVIEQSFGEEHLCFRTLQRFTAATLEHGMHPPISPKPEWRALMDEMAIVATKEYRSIVFEEPRFVEYFRLATPEMEYGRMNIGSRPSKRKPSAGIESLRAIPWIFAWTQTRFHLPVWLGFGAAFKHVLDKDIRNLQTLQEMYNQWPFFRVTIDLVEMVFAKGDPGIAALYDKLLVSEDLWALGARLRANYEETKQLLLQVAGHKDLLEGDPYLKQRLRIRDSYTTALNVCQAYTLKRIRDPGFQVKPRPHLSKDIMDMGKPASELVKLNTTSEYAPGLEDTLILTMKGIAAGMQNTG
;
A
#
# COMPACT_ATOMS: atom_id res chain seq x y z
N MET A 1 20.31 0.61 18.43
CA MET A 1 20.37 -0.29 19.60
C MET A 1 21.58 -1.19 19.58
N ASP A 2 21.76 -2.07 18.58
CA ASP A 2 22.89 -3.03 18.53
C ASP A 2 24.28 -2.38 18.67
N ALA A 3 24.54 -1.29 17.93
CA ALA A 3 25.79 -0.53 18.06
C ALA A 3 26.03 0.03 19.47
N ILE A 4 24.95 0.40 20.18
CA ILE A 4 25.04 0.89 21.57
C ILE A 4 25.43 -0.26 22.50
N THR A 5 24.75 -1.41 22.39
CA THR A 5 25.03 -2.56 23.26
C THR A 5 26.42 -3.16 23.03
N GLU A 6 26.89 -3.16 21.77
CA GLU A 6 28.25 -3.60 21.43
C GLU A 6 29.30 -2.63 21.95
N TYR A 7 29.09 -1.32 21.79
CA TYR A 7 30.00 -0.29 22.31
C TYR A 7 30.14 -0.34 23.84
N LEU A 8 29.04 -0.58 24.55
CA LEU A 8 29.03 -0.72 26.01
C LEU A 8 29.59 -2.07 26.51
N GLY A 9 29.91 -3.01 25.61
CA GLY A 9 30.43 -4.33 25.97
C GLY A 9 29.42 -5.26 26.63
N ILE A 10 28.11 -5.00 26.48
CA ILE A 10 27.02 -5.78 27.12
C ILE A 10 26.40 -6.82 26.19
N GLY A 11 26.87 -6.91 24.94
CA GLY A 11 26.50 -7.91 23.94
C GLY A 11 25.85 -7.31 22.69
N SER A 12 25.24 -8.17 21.87
CA SER A 12 24.56 -7.75 20.63
C SER A 12 23.05 -7.84 20.79
N TYR A 13 22.38 -6.68 20.89
CA TYR A 13 20.92 -6.54 20.91
C TYR A 13 20.24 -7.29 19.76
N ARG A 14 20.85 -7.29 18.57
CA ARG A 14 20.31 -7.96 17.39
C ARG A 14 20.21 -9.48 17.58
N LYS A 15 21.14 -10.09 18.31
CA LYS A 15 21.15 -11.53 18.59
C LYS A 15 20.27 -11.93 19.77
N TRP A 16 19.77 -10.97 20.55
CA TRP A 16 18.92 -11.28 21.70
C TRP A 16 17.52 -11.72 21.26
N PRO A 17 16.92 -12.69 21.98
CA PRO A 17 15.50 -13.00 21.83
C PRO A 17 14.64 -11.81 22.28
N GLU A 18 13.38 -11.79 21.84
CA GLU A 18 12.45 -10.68 22.09
C GLU A 18 12.26 -10.39 23.58
N GLU A 19 12.18 -11.43 24.41
CA GLU A 19 12.02 -11.30 25.85
C GLU A 19 13.21 -10.57 26.48
N LYS A 20 14.44 -10.96 26.09
CA LYS A 20 15.67 -10.33 26.57
C LYS A 20 15.79 -8.88 26.10
N ARG A 21 15.32 -8.57 24.89
CA ARG A 21 15.25 -7.18 24.40
C ARG A 21 14.29 -6.35 25.26
N GLN A 22 13.09 -6.86 25.54
CA GLN A 22 12.12 -6.19 26.40
C GLN A 22 12.69 -5.98 27.81
N GLU A 23 13.23 -7.01 28.44
CA GLU A 23 13.83 -6.93 29.79
C GLU A 23 14.90 -5.85 29.86
N TRP A 24 15.83 -5.84 28.91
CA TRP A 24 16.89 -4.83 28.88
C TRP A 24 16.35 -3.43 28.62
N LEU A 25 15.48 -3.24 27.62
CA LEU A 25 14.88 -1.93 27.33
C LEU A 25 14.10 -1.39 28.53
N LEU A 26 13.33 -2.23 29.21
CA LEU A 26 12.60 -1.83 30.41
C LEU A 26 13.54 -1.50 31.58
N SER A 27 14.64 -2.21 31.74
CA SER A 27 15.67 -1.85 32.72
C SER A 27 16.23 -0.46 32.45
N GLU A 28 16.59 -0.16 31.19
CA GLU A 28 17.13 1.14 30.82
C GLU A 28 16.07 2.25 30.95
N LEU A 29 14.82 1.98 30.54
CA LEU A 29 13.70 2.94 30.60
C LEU A 29 13.31 3.31 32.04
N ASN A 30 13.42 2.38 32.99
CA ASN A 30 13.24 2.66 34.42
C ASN A 30 14.50 3.26 35.07
N GLY A 31 15.67 3.02 34.47
CA GLY A 31 16.93 3.63 34.88
C GLY A 31 16.97 5.14 34.65
N LYS A 32 17.79 5.83 35.45
CA LYS A 32 18.05 7.28 35.33
C LYS A 32 19.43 7.61 34.73
N ARG A 33 20.24 6.57 34.49
CA ARG A 33 21.59 6.71 33.94
C ARG A 33 21.49 6.96 32.43
N PRO A 34 22.20 7.95 31.88
CA PRO A 34 22.35 8.09 30.43
C PRO A 34 23.01 6.87 29.82
N LEU A 35 22.52 6.43 28.66
CA LEU A 35 22.91 5.18 28.02
C LEU A 35 24.18 5.30 27.19
N PHE A 36 24.32 6.37 26.40
CA PHE A 36 25.49 6.58 25.53
C PHE A 36 25.91 8.05 25.48
N GLY A 37 27.21 8.28 25.21
CA GLY A 37 27.81 9.60 25.06
C GLY A 37 28.05 10.00 23.60
N PRO A 38 28.66 11.16 23.35
CA PRO A 38 29.00 11.65 22.01
C PRO A 38 30.06 10.79 21.30
N ASP A 39 30.74 9.92 22.04
CA ASP A 39 31.82 9.02 21.62
C ASP A 39 31.34 7.71 20.97
N LEU A 40 30.02 7.44 20.96
CA LEU A 40 29.46 6.28 20.26
C LEU A 40 29.86 6.29 18.77
N PRO A 41 30.54 5.25 18.25
CA PRO A 41 30.83 5.13 16.83
C PRO A 41 29.55 5.00 16.00
N LYS A 42 29.43 5.80 14.93
CA LYS A 42 28.23 5.87 14.07
C LYS A 42 28.59 5.56 12.63
N SER A 43 27.85 4.67 11.99
CA SER A 43 27.75 4.64 10.53
C SER A 43 26.83 5.78 10.06
N ASP A 44 26.83 6.07 8.75
CA ASP A 44 25.94 7.09 8.18
C ASP A 44 24.45 6.83 8.51
N GLU A 45 24.01 5.57 8.44
CA GLU A 45 22.63 5.18 8.81
C GLU A 45 22.34 5.41 10.31
N ILE A 46 23.31 5.18 11.19
CA ILE A 46 23.13 5.42 12.63
C ILE A 46 23.12 6.92 12.92
N ALA A 47 23.98 7.69 12.26
CA ALA A 47 24.03 9.14 12.39
C ALA A 47 22.69 9.76 11.96
N ASP A 48 22.17 9.39 10.80
CA ASP A 48 20.86 9.87 10.29
C ASP A 48 19.71 9.63 11.28
N VAL A 49 19.65 8.45 11.90
CA VAL A 49 18.63 8.13 12.91
C VAL A 49 18.78 9.00 14.17
N LEU A 50 20.01 9.13 14.70
CA LEU A 50 20.25 9.93 15.91
C LEU A 50 20.02 11.43 15.66
N ASP A 51 20.47 11.93 14.51
CA ASP A 51 20.31 13.33 14.10
C ASP A 51 18.85 13.67 13.84
N THR A 52 18.05 12.71 13.35
CA THR A 52 16.59 12.86 13.29
C THR A 52 16.03 13.13 14.70
N PHE A 53 16.44 12.39 15.73
CA PHE A 53 15.98 12.66 17.10
C PHE A 53 16.51 13.98 17.68
N HIS A 54 17.73 14.40 17.31
CA HIS A 54 18.24 15.71 17.71
C HIS A 54 17.39 16.84 17.13
N VAL A 55 16.99 16.75 15.85
CA VAL A 55 16.04 17.70 15.24
C VAL A 55 14.70 17.71 15.98
N LEU A 56 14.18 16.54 16.39
CA LEU A 56 12.96 16.45 17.20
C LEU A 56 13.12 17.10 18.59
N ALA A 57 14.32 17.08 19.16
CA ALA A 57 14.59 17.66 20.47
C ALA A 57 14.73 19.20 20.42
N GLU A 58 15.16 19.76 19.29
CA GLU A 58 15.40 21.19 19.09
C GLU A 58 14.15 21.96 18.66
N LEU A 59 13.26 21.34 17.89
CA LEU A 59 12.09 22.00 17.31
C LEU A 59 10.87 22.01 18.27
N PRO A 60 9.93 22.97 18.09
CA PRO A 60 8.70 23.03 18.88
C PRO A 60 7.86 21.75 18.74
N SER A 61 7.37 21.22 19.86
CA SER A 61 6.66 19.93 19.91
C SER A 61 5.37 19.89 19.09
N ASP A 62 4.72 21.03 18.87
CA ASP A 62 3.52 21.20 18.06
C ASP A 62 3.79 21.14 16.54
N SER A 63 5.07 21.14 16.13
CA SER A 63 5.47 20.90 14.74
C SER A 63 5.30 19.44 14.32
N PHE A 64 5.14 18.52 15.28
CA PHE A 64 5.18 17.09 15.03
C PHE A 64 3.91 16.35 15.47
N GLY A 65 3.63 15.26 14.74
CA GLY A 65 2.56 14.34 15.06
C GLY A 65 3.06 13.10 15.81
N ALA A 66 3.19 11.99 15.08
CA ALA A 66 3.60 10.69 15.59
C ALA A 66 4.97 10.28 15.06
N TYR A 67 5.70 9.47 15.82
CA TYR A 67 6.83 8.70 15.31
C TYR A 67 6.31 7.33 14.86
N VAL A 68 6.25 7.09 13.55
CA VAL A 68 5.73 5.84 12.97
C VAL A 68 6.88 4.86 12.74
N ILE A 69 6.75 3.64 13.24
CA ILE A 69 7.72 2.56 13.05
C ILE A 69 7.21 1.64 11.94
N SER A 70 7.75 1.77 10.73
CA SER A 70 7.51 0.80 9.65
C SER A 70 8.11 -0.56 10.00
N MET A 71 7.48 -1.63 9.50
CA MET A 71 7.86 -3.02 9.77
C MET A 71 7.90 -3.35 11.26
N ALA A 72 6.97 -2.81 12.05
CA ALA A 72 6.87 -3.17 13.45
C ALA A 72 6.41 -4.63 13.58
N THR A 73 7.10 -5.39 14.42
CA THR A 73 6.87 -6.83 14.61
C THR A 73 6.62 -7.20 16.06
N ALA A 74 7.16 -6.44 17.01
CA ALA A 74 7.17 -6.81 18.42
C ALA A 74 7.15 -5.59 19.36
N PRO A 75 6.83 -5.79 20.66
CA PRO A 75 6.88 -4.74 21.68
C PRO A 75 8.23 -4.02 21.77
N SER A 76 9.34 -4.75 21.60
CA SER A 76 10.69 -4.16 21.67
C SER A 76 10.93 -3.09 20.61
N ASP A 77 10.28 -3.15 19.45
CA ASP A 77 10.39 -2.13 18.40
C ASP A 77 9.88 -0.77 18.91
N VAL A 78 8.73 -0.78 19.61
CA VAL A 78 8.12 0.42 20.21
C VAL A 78 8.98 0.94 21.37
N LEU A 79 9.38 0.04 22.29
CA LEU A 79 10.18 0.40 23.46
C LEU A 79 11.56 0.95 23.09
N ALA A 80 12.17 0.45 22.01
CA ALA A 80 13.45 0.94 21.52
C ALA A 80 13.37 2.41 21.07
N VAL A 81 12.29 2.81 20.40
CA VAL A 81 12.07 4.21 19.99
C VAL A 81 11.77 5.09 21.21
N GLU A 82 10.97 4.62 22.17
CA GLU A 82 10.76 5.37 23.42
C GLU A 82 12.09 5.63 24.16
N LEU A 83 12.99 4.64 24.19
CA LEU A 83 14.31 4.80 24.78
C LEU A 83 15.17 5.80 23.99
N LEU A 84 15.23 5.69 22.66
CA LEU A 84 16.01 6.61 21.83
C LEU A 84 15.49 8.05 21.90
N GLN A 85 14.18 8.28 21.96
CA GLN A 85 13.64 9.63 22.18
C GLN A 85 14.13 10.23 23.50
N ARG A 86 14.18 9.41 24.57
CA ARG A 86 14.69 9.85 25.88
C ARG A 86 16.19 10.15 25.83
N GLU A 87 16.99 9.23 25.28
CA GLU A 87 18.46 9.37 25.24
C GLU A 87 18.92 10.49 24.31
N CYS A 88 18.16 10.80 23.26
CA CYS A 88 18.40 11.96 22.41
C CYS A 88 17.75 13.25 22.95
N HIS A 89 17.30 13.25 24.21
CA HIS A 89 16.80 14.43 24.93
C HIS A 89 15.54 15.09 24.32
N VAL A 90 14.67 14.32 23.66
CA VAL A 90 13.38 14.83 23.18
C VAL A 90 12.49 15.15 24.39
N LYS A 91 12.47 16.42 24.81
CA LYS A 91 11.82 16.88 26.05
C LYS A 91 10.34 16.53 26.15
N LYS A 92 9.64 16.54 25.02
CA LYS A 92 8.25 16.11 24.87
C LYS A 92 8.21 15.00 23.82
N PRO A 93 8.43 13.73 24.22
CA PRO A 93 8.56 12.65 23.25
C PRO A 93 7.26 12.48 22.46
N LEU A 94 7.39 12.26 21.15
CA LEU A 94 6.27 11.99 20.26
C LEU A 94 5.61 10.66 20.66
N ARG A 95 4.33 10.52 20.36
CA ARG A 95 3.65 9.23 20.46
C ARG A 95 4.26 8.25 19.45
N VAL A 96 4.59 7.05 19.91
CA VAL A 96 5.16 5.99 19.06
C VAL A 96 4.04 5.13 18.50
N VAL A 97 4.03 4.96 17.18
CA VAL A 97 2.97 4.29 16.43
C VAL A 97 3.55 3.11 15.66
N PRO A 98 3.31 1.85 16.07
CA PRO A 98 3.71 0.70 15.27
C PRO A 98 2.86 0.63 14.00
N LEU A 99 3.53 0.41 12.86
CA LEU A 99 2.89 0.07 11.58
C LEU A 99 3.09 -1.42 11.31
N PHE A 100 2.01 -2.18 11.39
CA PHE A 100 1.98 -3.61 11.07
C PHE A 100 1.70 -3.80 9.57
N GLU A 101 2.63 -4.45 8.86
CA GLU A 101 2.66 -4.48 7.38
C GLU A 101 2.53 -5.88 6.77
N LYS A 102 2.97 -6.95 7.45
CA LYS A 102 2.79 -8.32 6.96
C LYS A 102 1.62 -9.01 7.63
N LEU A 103 1.16 -10.11 7.04
CA LEU A 103 0.07 -10.90 7.58
C LEU A 103 0.39 -11.41 8.99
N ALA A 104 1.59 -11.95 9.19
CA ALA A 104 2.04 -12.45 10.49
C ALA A 104 2.14 -11.33 11.55
N ASP A 105 2.52 -10.12 11.12
CA ASP A 105 2.63 -8.96 12.02
C ASP A 105 1.23 -8.48 12.46
N LEU A 106 0.24 -8.54 11.54
CA LEU A 106 -1.16 -8.25 11.87
C LEU A 106 -1.78 -9.31 12.79
N GLU A 107 -1.42 -10.59 12.63
CA GLU A 107 -1.84 -11.69 13.51
C GLU A 107 -1.28 -11.53 14.93
N SER A 108 -0.02 -11.09 15.06
CA SER A 108 0.64 -10.91 16.36
C SER A 108 0.36 -9.55 17.01
N ALA A 109 -0.16 -8.56 16.27
CA ALA A 109 -0.41 -7.20 16.73
C ALA A 109 -1.23 -7.11 18.04
N PRO A 110 -2.34 -7.85 18.23
CA PRO A 110 -3.09 -7.81 19.49
C PRO A 110 -2.26 -8.28 20.69
N ALA A 111 -1.47 -9.34 20.53
CA ALA A 111 -0.58 -9.86 21.58
C ALA A 111 0.55 -8.86 21.90
N ALA A 112 1.12 -8.22 20.87
CA ALA A 112 2.13 -7.19 21.05
C ALA A 112 1.60 -5.98 21.84
N LEU A 113 0.40 -5.47 21.49
CA LEU A 113 -0.23 -4.39 22.26
C LEU A 113 -0.62 -4.82 23.67
N ALA A 114 -1.17 -6.03 23.86
CA ALA A 114 -1.51 -6.54 25.18
C ALA A 114 -0.26 -6.59 26.08
N ARG A 115 0.88 -7.01 25.52
CA ARG A 115 2.16 -7.01 26.23
C ARG A 115 2.60 -5.58 26.58
N LEU A 116 2.58 -4.65 25.63
CA LEU A 116 2.90 -3.24 25.88
C LEU A 116 2.01 -2.64 26.97
N PHE A 117 0.69 -2.88 26.90
CA PHE A 117 -0.25 -2.38 27.91
C PHE A 117 -0.14 -3.08 29.26
N SER A 118 0.50 -4.26 29.35
CA SER A 118 0.81 -4.89 30.63
C SER A 118 2.02 -4.25 31.34
N VAL A 119 2.83 -3.45 30.64
CA VAL A 119 4.00 -2.77 31.20
C VAL A 119 3.59 -1.44 31.85
N GLU A 120 3.77 -1.32 33.16
CA GLU A 120 3.42 -0.12 33.92
C GLU A 120 4.09 1.15 33.39
N TRP A 121 5.41 1.10 33.10
CA TRP A 121 6.15 2.22 32.52
C TRP A 121 5.48 2.73 31.24
N TYR A 122 5.09 1.82 30.35
CA TYR A 122 4.50 2.18 29.06
C TYR A 122 3.08 2.73 29.22
N ARG A 123 2.25 2.13 30.10
CA ARG A 123 0.92 2.66 30.42
C ARG A 123 0.98 4.09 30.93
N ASN A 124 1.91 4.38 31.84
CA ASN A 124 2.13 5.71 32.38
C ASN A 124 2.60 6.68 31.29
N ARG A 125 3.48 6.22 30.39
CA ARG A 125 3.99 7.00 29.26
C ARG A 125 2.91 7.43 28.26
N ILE A 126 1.97 6.53 27.93
CA ILE A 126 0.94 6.78 26.91
C ILE A 126 -0.32 7.49 27.45
N SER A 127 -0.46 7.61 28.78
CA SER A 127 -1.57 8.30 29.44
C SER A 127 -2.95 7.93 28.90
N GLY A 128 -3.17 6.62 28.70
CA GLY A 128 -4.44 6.06 28.25
C GLY A 128 -4.76 6.24 26.77
N LYS A 129 -3.81 6.62 25.91
CA LYS A 129 -4.02 6.78 24.46
C LYS A 129 -2.96 6.05 23.65
N GLN A 130 -3.37 5.15 22.76
CA GLN A 130 -2.49 4.47 21.81
C GLN A 130 -2.95 4.77 20.38
N GLU A 131 -2.02 4.95 19.45
CA GLU A 131 -2.32 4.95 18.02
C GLU A 131 -1.58 3.79 17.35
N VAL A 132 -2.24 3.06 16.45
CA VAL A 132 -1.66 1.99 15.65
C VAL A 132 -1.91 2.27 14.18
N MET A 133 -0.90 2.07 13.34
CA MET A 133 -1.04 2.21 11.90
C MET A 133 -1.21 0.85 11.24
N ILE A 134 -2.09 0.77 10.26
CA ILE A 134 -2.32 -0.43 9.45
C ILE A 134 -2.06 -0.16 7.97
N GLY A 135 -1.26 -1.03 7.33
CA GLY A 135 -0.83 -0.89 5.94
C GLY A 135 -1.57 -1.83 4.99
N TYR A 136 -2.46 -1.30 4.15
CA TYR A 136 -3.24 -2.11 3.21
C TYR A 136 -2.40 -2.61 2.02
N SER A 137 -1.70 -1.70 1.32
CA SER A 137 -0.90 -2.07 0.14
C SER A 137 0.29 -2.96 0.51
N ASP A 138 0.92 -2.72 1.67
CA ASP A 138 2.04 -3.55 2.15
C ASP A 138 1.58 -4.97 2.53
N SER A 139 0.45 -5.09 3.25
CA SER A 139 -0.14 -6.41 3.57
C SER A 139 -0.63 -7.14 2.32
N GLY A 140 -1.23 -6.40 1.38
CA GLY A 140 -1.66 -6.94 0.09
C GLY A 140 -0.51 -7.44 -0.77
N LYS A 141 0.69 -6.82 -0.65
CA LYS A 141 1.91 -7.30 -1.32
C LYS A 141 2.46 -8.59 -0.69
N ASP A 142 2.24 -8.82 0.60
CA ASP A 142 2.71 -10.01 1.30
C ASP A 142 1.86 -11.26 1.02
N ALA A 143 0.53 -11.10 1.01
CA ALA A 143 -0.40 -12.24 1.02
C ALA A 143 -1.58 -12.13 0.05
N GLY A 144 -1.59 -11.12 -0.83
CA GLY A 144 -2.73 -10.83 -1.69
C GLY A 144 -3.80 -10.00 -0.98
N ARG A 145 -4.56 -9.23 -1.75
CA ARG A 145 -5.45 -8.20 -1.23
C ARG A 145 -6.64 -8.75 -0.44
N PHE A 146 -7.21 -9.89 -0.85
CA PHE A 146 -8.32 -10.53 -0.15
C PHE A 146 -7.94 -10.87 1.29
N SER A 147 -6.86 -11.63 1.46
CA SER A 147 -6.35 -12.09 2.76
C SER A 147 -5.93 -10.93 3.64
N ALA A 148 -5.24 -9.95 3.07
CA ALA A 148 -4.86 -8.74 3.78
C ALA A 148 -6.07 -7.98 4.32
N ALA A 149 -7.11 -7.77 3.51
CA ALA A 149 -8.32 -7.07 3.95
C ALA A 149 -9.01 -7.82 5.09
N TRP A 150 -9.13 -9.15 5.01
CA TRP A 150 -9.76 -9.96 6.05
C TRP A 150 -8.96 -9.95 7.35
N GLN A 151 -7.63 -10.12 7.27
CA GLN A 151 -6.79 -10.09 8.45
C GLN A 151 -6.76 -8.70 9.10
N LEU A 152 -6.82 -7.63 8.32
CA LEU A 152 -6.96 -6.26 8.83
C LEU A 152 -8.28 -6.05 9.58
N TYR A 153 -9.37 -6.64 9.12
CA TYR A 153 -10.65 -6.58 9.84
C TYR A 153 -10.54 -7.27 11.20
N LYS A 154 -10.07 -8.53 11.22
CA LYS A 154 -9.89 -9.31 12.45
C LYS A 154 -8.91 -8.65 13.43
N ALA A 155 -7.77 -8.16 12.93
CA ALA A 155 -6.77 -7.50 13.77
C ALA A 155 -7.36 -6.25 14.44
N GLN A 156 -8.15 -5.45 13.74
CA GLN A 156 -8.80 -4.28 14.32
C GLN A 156 -9.82 -4.65 15.41
N GLU A 157 -10.61 -5.72 15.23
CA GLU A 157 -11.53 -6.23 16.26
C GLU A 157 -10.77 -6.67 17.53
N GLU A 158 -9.68 -7.43 17.37
CA GLU A 158 -8.91 -7.90 18.52
C GLU A 158 -8.14 -6.77 19.21
N LEU A 159 -7.58 -5.83 18.44
CA LEU A 159 -6.89 -4.66 18.99
C LEU A 159 -7.83 -3.79 19.82
N ILE A 160 -9.08 -3.58 19.39
CA ILE A 160 -10.03 -2.81 20.18
C ILE A 160 -10.44 -3.56 21.47
N ASN A 161 -10.60 -4.89 21.40
CA ASN A 161 -10.89 -5.70 22.58
C ASN A 161 -9.76 -5.61 23.62
N VAL A 162 -8.51 -5.72 23.17
CA VAL A 162 -7.32 -5.53 24.02
C VAL A 162 -7.29 -4.11 24.59
N ALA A 163 -7.52 -3.08 23.78
CA ALA A 163 -7.49 -1.70 24.27
C ALA A 163 -8.55 -1.46 25.36
N LYS A 164 -9.77 -2.00 25.21
CA LYS A 164 -10.82 -1.91 26.22
C LYS A 164 -10.45 -2.60 27.53
N LEU A 165 -9.85 -3.81 27.46
CA LEU A 165 -9.40 -4.55 28.64
C LEU A 165 -8.45 -3.72 29.52
N TYR A 166 -7.60 -2.91 28.89
CA TYR A 166 -6.62 -2.06 29.59
C TYR A 166 -7.09 -0.61 29.79
N GLY A 167 -8.31 -0.25 29.39
CA GLY A 167 -8.83 1.12 29.49
C GLY A 167 -8.07 2.13 28.65
N VAL A 168 -7.54 1.70 27.50
CA VAL A 168 -6.78 2.54 26.57
C VAL A 168 -7.68 2.99 25.42
N LYS A 169 -7.69 4.29 25.11
CA LYS A 169 -8.31 4.81 23.89
C LYS A 169 -7.38 4.51 22.71
N LEU A 170 -7.81 3.62 21.83
CA LEU A 170 -7.09 3.27 20.61
C LEU A 170 -7.56 4.14 19.43
N THR A 171 -6.61 4.68 18.66
CA THR A 171 -6.86 5.35 17.38
C THR A 171 -6.23 4.53 16.27
N MET A 172 -7.01 4.16 15.27
CA MET A 172 -6.49 3.53 14.05
C MET A 172 -6.02 4.59 13.06
N PHE A 173 -4.78 4.45 12.60
CA PHE A 173 -4.22 5.21 11.49
C PHE A 173 -4.22 4.36 10.22
N HIS A 174 -5.15 4.68 9.30
CA HIS A 174 -5.30 3.98 8.04
C HIS A 174 -4.23 4.44 7.03
N GLY A 175 -3.35 3.51 6.63
CA GLY A 175 -2.34 3.70 5.60
C GLY A 175 -2.91 3.77 4.17
N ARG A 176 -2.01 3.80 3.18
CA ARG A 176 -2.36 3.87 1.76
C ARG A 176 -3.03 2.60 1.25
N GLY A 177 -3.78 2.72 0.16
CA GLY A 177 -4.40 1.60 -0.55
C GLY A 177 -5.68 1.06 0.08
N GLY A 178 -6.06 1.52 1.28
CA GLY A 178 -7.32 1.13 1.92
C GLY A 178 -8.55 1.68 1.19
N THR A 179 -9.70 1.02 1.36
CA THR A 179 -11.00 1.54 0.89
C THR A 179 -11.31 2.93 1.44
N VAL A 180 -10.81 3.23 2.64
CA VAL A 180 -10.94 4.52 3.33
C VAL A 180 -10.20 5.65 2.60
N GLY A 181 -9.07 5.34 1.93
CA GLY A 181 -8.21 6.32 1.24
C GLY A 181 -8.65 6.71 -0.17
N ARG A 182 -9.79 6.19 -0.65
CA ARG A 182 -10.22 6.33 -2.05
C ARG A 182 -10.70 7.74 -2.45
N GLY A 183 -10.99 8.61 -1.47
CA GLY A 183 -11.58 9.93 -1.71
C GLY A 183 -12.97 9.87 -2.33
N GLY A 184 -13.71 10.99 -2.33
CA GLY A 184 -15.08 11.03 -2.87
C GLY A 184 -16.09 10.16 -2.08
N GLY A 185 -17.20 9.79 -2.74
CA GLY A 185 -18.33 9.06 -2.14
C GLY A 185 -17.99 7.70 -1.49
N PRO A 186 -17.17 6.82 -2.12
CA PRO A 186 -16.86 5.49 -1.58
C PRO A 186 -16.21 5.50 -0.19
N THR A 187 -15.49 6.57 0.17
CA THR A 187 -14.88 6.71 1.51
C THR A 187 -15.94 6.77 2.62
N HIS A 188 -17.15 7.30 2.36
CA HIS A 188 -18.20 7.36 3.38
C HIS A 188 -18.58 5.96 3.85
N LEU A 189 -18.97 5.08 2.93
CA LEU A 189 -19.32 3.70 3.26
C LEU A 189 -18.11 2.91 3.80
N ALA A 190 -16.90 3.19 3.31
CA ALA A 190 -15.70 2.55 3.81
C ALA A 190 -15.43 2.85 5.30
N ILE A 191 -15.71 4.06 5.77
CA ILE A 191 -15.63 4.42 7.19
C ILE A 191 -16.74 3.70 7.97
N LEU A 192 -17.98 3.73 7.48
CA LEU A 192 -19.11 3.02 8.12
C LEU A 192 -18.92 1.49 8.17
N SER A 193 -18.08 0.95 7.29
CA SER A 193 -17.79 -0.49 7.24
C SER A 193 -16.71 -0.97 8.22
N GLN A 194 -16.00 -0.05 8.90
CA GLN A 194 -14.98 -0.45 9.86
C GLN A 194 -15.60 -1.30 10.98
N PRO A 195 -14.85 -2.22 11.61
CA PRO A 195 -15.41 -3.03 12.68
C PRO A 195 -16.00 -2.14 13.80
N PRO A 196 -17.07 -2.59 14.49
CA PRO A 196 -17.67 -1.82 15.57
C PRO A 196 -16.63 -1.31 16.57
N GLU A 197 -16.84 -0.10 17.09
CA GLU A 197 -16.02 0.45 18.19
C GLU A 197 -14.55 0.73 17.84
N THR A 198 -14.14 0.63 16.58
CA THR A 198 -12.74 0.90 16.18
C THR A 198 -12.41 2.38 15.96
N ILE A 199 -13.42 3.26 15.85
CA ILE A 199 -13.24 4.68 15.53
C ILE A 199 -13.42 5.58 16.75
N HIS A 200 -14.51 5.44 17.52
CA HIS A 200 -14.83 6.23 18.73
C HIS A 200 -14.46 7.73 18.65
N GLY A 201 -14.89 8.37 17.56
CA GLY A 201 -14.70 9.81 17.32
C GLY A 201 -13.25 10.23 17.03
N SER A 202 -12.33 9.30 16.77
CA SER A 202 -10.94 9.59 16.43
C SER A 202 -10.50 8.76 15.23
N LEU A 203 -10.47 9.40 14.06
CA LEU A 203 -10.08 8.78 12.80
C LEU A 203 -8.82 9.47 12.27
N ARG A 204 -7.80 8.70 11.86
CA ARG A 204 -6.65 9.20 11.11
C ARG A 204 -6.52 8.42 9.81
N VAL A 205 -6.53 9.11 8.67
CA VAL A 205 -6.51 8.49 7.33
C VAL A 205 -5.44 9.15 6.48
N THR A 206 -4.71 8.34 5.72
CA THR A 206 -3.78 8.84 4.70
C THR A 206 -4.56 9.33 3.48
N VAL A 207 -4.43 10.62 3.14
CA VAL A 207 -4.82 11.11 1.82
C VAL A 207 -3.68 10.84 0.85
N GLN A 208 -3.95 10.00 -0.16
CA GLN A 208 -2.97 9.68 -1.19
C GLN A 208 -2.80 10.84 -2.16
N GLY A 209 -1.56 11.05 -2.65
CA GLY A 209 -1.22 12.16 -3.53
C GLY A 209 -2.00 12.11 -4.85
N GLU A 210 -2.24 10.91 -5.37
CA GLU A 210 -3.03 10.67 -6.58
C GLU A 210 -4.54 10.97 -6.43
N VAL A 211 -5.02 11.28 -5.22
CA VAL A 211 -6.41 11.64 -4.92
C VAL A 211 -6.53 13.06 -4.33
N ILE A 212 -5.41 13.75 -4.09
CA ILE A 212 -5.41 15.07 -3.43
C ILE A 212 -6.23 16.09 -4.23
N GLU A 213 -6.01 16.14 -5.54
CA GLU A 213 -6.69 17.06 -6.46
C GLU A 213 -8.20 16.78 -6.50
N GLN A 214 -8.60 15.51 -6.61
CA GLN A 214 -10.02 15.14 -6.59
C GLN A 214 -10.70 15.49 -5.26
N SER A 215 -9.96 15.45 -4.16
CA SER A 215 -10.51 15.63 -2.82
C SER A 215 -10.58 17.09 -2.41
N PHE A 216 -9.61 17.91 -2.84
CA PHE A 216 -9.37 19.26 -2.31
C PHE A 216 -9.07 20.32 -3.37
N GLY A 217 -8.91 19.97 -4.65
CA GLY A 217 -8.53 20.91 -5.71
C GLY A 217 -9.65 21.88 -6.12
N GLU A 218 -10.91 21.56 -5.82
CA GLU A 218 -12.07 22.42 -6.08
C GLU A 218 -12.85 22.66 -4.78
N GLU A 219 -13.34 23.89 -4.59
CA GLU A 219 -13.93 24.36 -3.33
C GLU A 219 -15.12 23.52 -2.85
N HIS A 220 -16.08 23.20 -3.73
CA HIS A 220 -17.24 22.40 -3.38
C HIS A 220 -16.86 20.94 -3.09
N LEU A 221 -15.90 20.39 -3.84
CA LEU A 221 -15.38 19.04 -3.59
C LEU A 221 -14.62 18.97 -2.26
N CYS A 222 -13.81 19.98 -1.94
CA CYS A 222 -13.15 20.13 -0.65
C CYS A 222 -14.17 20.11 0.49
N PHE A 223 -15.21 20.96 0.40
CA PHE A 223 -16.29 20.99 1.40
C PHE A 223 -16.95 19.61 1.56
N ARG A 224 -17.34 18.97 0.44
CA ARG A 224 -17.96 17.63 0.48
C ARG A 224 -17.01 16.57 1.04
N THR A 225 -15.70 16.72 0.87
CA THR A 225 -14.69 15.83 1.46
C THR A 225 -14.66 15.97 2.97
N LEU A 226 -14.56 17.19 3.48
CA LEU A 226 -14.60 17.43 4.92
C LEU A 226 -15.93 16.96 5.52
N GLN A 227 -17.05 17.24 4.86
CA GLN A 227 -18.39 16.82 5.29
C GLN A 227 -18.50 15.30 5.46
N ARG A 228 -18.08 14.50 4.48
CA ARG A 228 -18.25 13.03 4.54
C ARG A 228 -17.37 12.38 5.59
N PHE A 229 -16.14 12.86 5.79
CA PHE A 229 -15.26 12.34 6.84
C PHE A 229 -15.87 12.60 8.21
N THR A 230 -16.38 13.81 8.46
CA THR A 230 -17.04 14.18 9.72
C THR A 230 -18.31 13.35 9.94
N ALA A 231 -19.19 13.28 8.95
CA ALA A 231 -20.46 12.55 9.05
C ALA A 231 -20.25 11.05 9.31
N ALA A 232 -19.43 10.38 8.50
CA ALA A 232 -19.22 8.94 8.62
C ALA A 232 -18.52 8.54 9.93
N THR A 233 -17.56 9.37 10.39
CA THR A 233 -16.87 9.15 11.69
C THR A 233 -17.85 9.26 12.85
N LEU A 234 -18.74 10.25 12.79
CA LEU A 234 -19.77 10.47 13.81
C LEU A 234 -20.79 9.33 13.81
N GLU A 235 -21.34 9.00 12.64
CA GLU A 235 -22.36 7.96 12.47
C GLU A 235 -21.84 6.59 12.90
N HIS A 236 -20.63 6.18 12.48
CA HIS A 236 -20.06 4.89 12.88
C HIS A 236 -20.00 4.70 14.41
N GLY A 237 -19.69 5.77 15.16
CA GLY A 237 -19.62 5.72 16.62
C GLY A 237 -20.98 5.59 17.32
N MET A 238 -22.09 5.88 16.64
CA MET A 238 -23.45 5.82 17.19
C MET A 238 -24.32 4.74 16.53
N HIS A 239 -23.95 4.33 15.33
CA HIS A 239 -24.64 3.36 14.50
C HIS A 239 -23.60 2.42 13.85
N PRO A 240 -23.02 1.49 14.63
CA PRO A 240 -22.01 0.58 14.13
C PRO A 240 -22.62 -0.39 13.09
N PRO A 241 -21.81 -0.91 12.15
CA PRO A 241 -22.29 -1.87 11.17
C PRO A 241 -22.69 -3.20 11.84
N ILE A 242 -23.45 -4.01 11.10
CA ILE A 242 -23.77 -5.37 11.55
C ILE A 242 -22.50 -6.18 11.78
N SER A 243 -22.52 -7.01 12.84
CA SER A 243 -21.47 -8.02 13.04
C SER A 243 -21.60 -9.13 12.00
N PRO A 244 -20.48 -9.65 11.45
CA PRO A 244 -20.55 -10.75 10.51
C PRO A 244 -21.07 -12.02 11.18
N LYS A 245 -21.92 -12.76 10.47
CA LYS A 245 -22.44 -14.05 10.90
C LYS A 245 -21.30 -15.09 11.00
N PRO A 246 -21.42 -16.12 11.86
CA PRO A 246 -20.38 -17.17 12.00
C PRO A 246 -20.01 -17.83 10.67
N GLU A 247 -21.00 -18.15 9.84
CA GLU A 247 -20.79 -18.73 8.51
C GLU A 247 -20.05 -17.80 7.56
N TRP A 248 -20.24 -16.48 7.66
CA TRP A 248 -19.49 -15.51 6.86
C TRP A 248 -18.02 -15.46 7.28
N ARG A 249 -17.74 -15.48 8.59
CA ARG A 249 -16.36 -15.55 9.10
C ARG A 249 -15.65 -16.81 8.64
N ALA A 250 -16.30 -17.97 8.80
CA ALA A 250 -15.74 -19.25 8.38
C ALA A 250 -15.42 -19.27 6.88
N LEU A 251 -16.30 -18.73 6.05
CA LEU A 251 -16.08 -18.63 4.60
C LEU A 251 -14.91 -17.69 4.26
N MET A 252 -14.81 -16.55 4.96
CA MET A 252 -13.69 -15.61 4.80
C MET A 252 -12.34 -16.23 5.23
N ASP A 253 -12.31 -16.99 6.33
CA ASP A 253 -11.11 -17.69 6.78
C ASP A 253 -10.64 -18.74 5.76
N GLU A 254 -11.56 -19.53 5.21
CA GLU A 254 -11.25 -20.53 4.17
C GLU A 254 -10.74 -19.86 2.88
N MET A 255 -11.45 -18.83 2.39
CA MET A 255 -11.06 -18.09 1.19
C MET A 255 -9.68 -17.42 1.34
N ALA A 256 -9.35 -16.88 2.52
CA ALA A 256 -8.07 -16.22 2.76
C ALA A 256 -6.87 -17.18 2.65
N ILE A 257 -7.02 -18.45 3.06
CA ILE A 257 -5.97 -19.47 2.91
C ILE A 257 -5.71 -19.72 1.42
N VAL A 258 -6.76 -19.94 0.64
CA VAL A 258 -6.65 -20.24 -0.80
C VAL A 258 -6.13 -19.04 -1.59
N ALA A 259 -6.65 -17.83 -1.32
CA ALA A 259 -6.19 -16.60 -1.95
C ALA A 259 -4.71 -16.36 -1.71
N THR A 260 -4.25 -16.54 -0.46
CA THR A 260 -2.83 -16.39 -0.09
C THR A 260 -1.95 -17.39 -0.83
N LYS A 261 -2.40 -18.65 -0.90
CA LYS A 261 -1.66 -19.72 -1.59
C LYS A 261 -1.51 -19.41 -3.08
N GLU A 262 -2.60 -19.06 -3.77
CA GLU A 262 -2.53 -18.70 -5.19
C GLU A 262 -1.62 -17.49 -5.40
N TYR A 263 -1.82 -16.41 -4.62
CA TYR A 263 -1.02 -15.20 -4.71
C TYR A 263 0.48 -15.50 -4.56
N ARG A 264 0.87 -16.21 -3.50
CA ARG A 264 2.29 -16.51 -3.23
C ARG A 264 2.87 -17.49 -4.24
N SER A 265 2.07 -18.45 -4.73
CA SER A 265 2.51 -19.38 -5.78
C SER A 265 2.97 -18.67 -7.06
N ILE A 266 2.36 -17.53 -7.38
CA ILE A 266 2.70 -16.74 -8.56
C ILE A 266 3.76 -15.69 -8.24
N VAL A 267 3.63 -14.97 -7.12
CA VAL A 267 4.48 -13.78 -6.87
C VAL A 267 5.85 -14.16 -6.28
N PHE A 268 5.92 -15.22 -5.49
CA PHE A 268 7.13 -15.61 -4.75
C PHE A 268 7.67 -16.99 -5.15
N GLU A 269 6.81 -17.94 -5.54
CA GLU A 269 7.25 -19.32 -5.83
C GLU A 269 7.52 -19.56 -7.32
N GLU A 270 6.84 -18.87 -8.24
CA GLU A 270 7.09 -18.95 -9.68
C GLU A 270 8.47 -18.36 -10.02
N PRO A 271 9.47 -19.17 -10.40
CA PRO A 271 10.86 -18.72 -10.48
C PRO A 271 11.08 -17.60 -11.51
N ARG A 272 10.25 -17.56 -12.55
CA ARG A 272 10.36 -16.57 -13.63
C ARG A 272 9.47 -15.36 -13.46
N PHE A 273 8.74 -15.24 -12.35
CA PHE A 273 7.82 -14.13 -12.14
C PHE A 273 8.52 -12.77 -12.12
N VAL A 274 9.68 -12.67 -11.44
CA VAL A 274 10.44 -11.41 -11.35
C VAL A 274 10.95 -10.97 -12.72
N GLU A 275 11.38 -11.92 -13.55
CA GLU A 275 11.79 -11.67 -14.94
C GLU A 275 10.61 -11.13 -15.75
N TYR A 276 9.48 -11.85 -15.72
CA TYR A 276 8.25 -11.43 -16.39
C TYR A 276 7.79 -10.04 -15.94
N PHE A 277 7.77 -9.78 -14.63
CA PHE A 277 7.37 -8.48 -14.06
C PHE A 277 8.21 -7.32 -14.59
N ARG A 278 9.54 -7.48 -14.65
CA ARG A 278 10.45 -6.42 -15.14
C ARG A 278 10.31 -6.18 -16.64
N LEU A 279 9.97 -7.21 -17.42
CA LEU A 279 9.73 -7.09 -18.85
C LEU A 279 8.35 -6.51 -19.15
N ALA A 280 7.30 -7.03 -18.51
CA ALA A 280 5.91 -6.65 -18.78
C ALA A 280 5.55 -5.25 -18.26
N THR A 281 6.31 -4.70 -17.30
CA THR A 281 6.02 -3.41 -16.66
C THR A 281 7.18 -2.41 -16.77
N PRO A 282 6.95 -1.10 -16.55
CA PRO A 282 8.00 -0.09 -16.51
C PRO A 282 8.71 0.04 -15.13
N GLU A 283 8.71 -1.00 -14.27
CA GLU A 283 9.28 -0.90 -12.91
C GLU A 283 10.75 -0.49 -12.89
N MET A 284 11.56 -1.07 -13.78
CA MET A 284 13.00 -0.81 -13.84
C MET A 284 13.28 0.65 -14.23
N GLU A 285 12.52 1.19 -15.18
CA GLU A 285 12.63 2.58 -15.62
C GLU A 285 12.12 3.54 -14.54
N TYR A 286 11.03 3.22 -13.85
CA TYR A 286 10.53 4.03 -12.73
C TYR A 286 11.59 4.24 -11.64
N GLY A 287 12.35 3.20 -11.29
CA GLY A 287 13.42 3.28 -10.29
C GLY A 287 14.66 4.07 -10.74
N ARG A 288 14.86 4.23 -12.05
CA ARG A 288 15.97 5.00 -12.63
C ARG A 288 15.61 6.46 -12.89
N MET A 289 14.33 6.77 -13.02
CA MET A 289 13.84 8.10 -13.35
C MET A 289 13.57 8.93 -12.08
N ASN A 290 13.78 10.24 -12.19
CA ASN A 290 13.52 11.22 -11.12
C ASN A 290 12.01 11.51 -10.93
N ILE A 291 11.18 10.46 -10.84
CA ILE A 291 9.72 10.55 -10.66
C ILE A 291 9.34 10.28 -9.19
N GLY A 292 10.10 9.41 -8.50
CA GLY A 292 9.90 9.11 -7.08
C GLY A 292 10.97 9.73 -6.20
N SER A 293 10.60 10.28 -5.05
CA SER A 293 11.55 10.85 -4.06
C SER A 293 12.30 9.80 -3.22
N ARG A 294 11.98 8.51 -3.40
CA ARG A 294 12.51 7.41 -2.59
C ARG A 294 12.99 6.26 -3.49
N PRO A 295 14.05 5.53 -3.09
CA PRO A 295 14.46 4.32 -3.78
C PRO A 295 13.32 3.30 -3.89
N SER A 296 13.18 2.66 -5.06
CA SER A 296 12.10 1.69 -5.33
C SER A 296 12.24 0.39 -4.52
N LYS A 297 13.48 0.01 -4.19
CA LYS A 297 13.80 -1.20 -3.42
C LYS A 297 14.55 -0.86 -2.14
N ARG A 298 14.39 -1.73 -1.13
CA ARG A 298 15.20 -1.71 0.10
C ARG A 298 16.58 -2.35 -0.11
N LYS A 299 16.70 -3.30 -1.04
CA LYS A 299 17.96 -3.94 -1.45
C LYS A 299 17.99 -4.13 -2.98
N PRO A 300 19.04 -3.71 -3.72
CA PRO A 300 19.03 -3.68 -5.19
C PRO A 300 18.88 -5.05 -5.89
N SER A 301 19.40 -6.13 -5.30
CA SER A 301 19.50 -7.46 -5.91
C SER A 301 18.41 -8.47 -5.50
N ALA A 302 17.43 -8.06 -4.70
CA ALA A 302 16.43 -8.97 -4.12
C ALA A 302 15.11 -9.04 -4.93
N GLY A 303 14.29 -10.06 -4.62
CA GLY A 303 12.98 -10.31 -5.22
C GLY A 303 11.89 -9.29 -4.82
N ILE A 304 10.63 -9.66 -5.01
CA ILE A 304 9.46 -8.80 -4.72
C ILE A 304 9.38 -8.40 -3.24
N GLU A 305 9.98 -9.16 -2.33
CA GLU A 305 10.08 -8.87 -0.90
C GLU A 305 10.80 -7.55 -0.63
N SER A 306 11.78 -7.21 -1.48
CA SER A 306 12.57 -5.98 -1.35
C SER A 306 11.94 -4.76 -2.03
N LEU A 307 10.96 -4.99 -2.91
CA LEU A 307 10.22 -3.95 -3.60
C LEU A 307 9.21 -3.30 -2.65
N ARG A 308 9.16 -1.98 -2.63
CA ARG A 308 8.18 -1.23 -1.83
C ARG A 308 6.79 -1.32 -2.45
N ALA A 309 5.73 -1.16 -1.65
CA ALA A 309 4.35 -1.24 -2.14
C ALA A 309 4.02 -0.21 -3.24
N ILE A 310 4.54 1.02 -3.16
CA ILE A 310 4.27 2.05 -4.18
C ILE A 310 4.76 1.61 -5.58
N PRO A 311 6.06 1.29 -5.80
CA PRO A 311 6.53 0.76 -7.08
C PRO A 311 5.77 -0.48 -7.55
N TRP A 312 5.39 -1.37 -6.62
CA TRP A 312 4.64 -2.58 -6.93
C TRP A 312 3.26 -2.26 -7.55
N ILE A 313 2.44 -1.46 -6.88
CA ILE A 313 1.12 -1.05 -7.40
C ILE A 313 1.26 -0.17 -8.65
N PHE A 314 2.23 0.74 -8.65
CA PHE A 314 2.44 1.69 -9.74
C PHE A 314 2.77 0.96 -11.05
N ALA A 315 3.73 0.03 -11.03
CA ALA A 315 4.18 -0.69 -12.22
C ALA A 315 3.04 -1.45 -12.93
N TRP A 316 2.18 -2.14 -12.16
CA TRP A 316 1.02 -2.86 -12.71
C TRP A 316 -0.15 -1.96 -13.08
N THR A 317 -0.25 -0.78 -12.45
CA THR A 317 -1.23 0.24 -12.81
C THR A 317 -0.91 0.85 -14.17
N GLN A 318 0.38 1.08 -14.46
CA GLN A 318 0.85 1.62 -15.74
C GLN A 318 0.48 0.75 -16.94
N THR A 319 0.42 -0.58 -16.76
CA THR A 319 0.12 -1.54 -17.83
C THR A 319 -1.35 -1.91 -17.94
N ARG A 320 -2.22 -1.25 -17.16
CA ARG A 320 -3.68 -1.51 -17.08
C ARG A 320 -4.01 -2.94 -16.63
N PHE A 321 -3.07 -3.63 -15.98
CA PHE A 321 -3.27 -5.03 -15.59
C PHE A 321 -3.65 -5.20 -14.12
N HIS A 322 -3.19 -4.31 -13.25
CA HIS A 322 -3.63 -4.22 -11.84
C HIS A 322 -3.51 -5.53 -11.03
N LEU A 323 -2.61 -6.43 -11.43
CA LEU A 323 -2.38 -7.75 -10.83
C LEU A 323 -2.35 -7.76 -9.28
N PRO A 324 -1.71 -6.80 -8.60
CA PRO A 324 -1.66 -6.77 -7.14
C PRO A 324 -3.01 -6.68 -6.43
N VAL A 325 -4.05 -6.20 -7.12
CA VAL A 325 -5.35 -5.89 -6.49
C VAL A 325 -6.30 -7.08 -6.51
N TRP A 326 -6.30 -7.86 -7.59
CA TRP A 326 -7.28 -8.93 -7.81
C TRP A 326 -6.69 -10.34 -7.69
N LEU A 327 -5.38 -10.51 -7.78
CA LEU A 327 -4.78 -11.84 -7.72
C LEU A 327 -5.09 -12.54 -6.39
N GLY A 328 -5.57 -13.78 -6.45
CA GLY A 328 -6.04 -14.56 -5.31
C GLY A 328 -7.57 -14.60 -5.17
N PHE A 329 -8.31 -13.59 -5.64
CA PHE A 329 -9.78 -13.57 -5.52
C PHE A 329 -10.44 -14.68 -6.34
N GLY A 330 -9.99 -14.89 -7.59
CA GLY A 330 -10.54 -15.90 -8.49
C GLY A 330 -10.48 -17.31 -7.89
N ALA A 331 -9.30 -17.75 -7.44
CA ALA A 331 -9.18 -19.06 -6.81
C ALA A 331 -9.99 -19.17 -5.52
N ALA A 332 -10.07 -18.11 -4.71
CA ALA A 332 -10.84 -18.13 -3.47
C ALA A 332 -12.35 -18.33 -3.73
N PHE A 333 -12.92 -17.55 -4.66
CA PHE A 333 -14.32 -17.70 -5.05
C PHE A 333 -14.58 -19.07 -5.66
N LYS A 334 -13.76 -19.48 -6.62
CA LYS A 334 -13.91 -20.78 -7.27
C LYS A 334 -13.90 -21.93 -6.27
N HIS A 335 -12.94 -21.91 -5.33
CA HIS A 335 -12.81 -22.94 -4.31
C HIS A 335 -14.09 -23.12 -3.49
N VAL A 336 -14.66 -22.03 -2.97
CA VAL A 336 -15.86 -22.12 -2.14
C VAL A 336 -17.11 -22.46 -2.94
N LEU A 337 -17.20 -22.02 -4.20
CA LEU A 337 -18.31 -22.37 -5.09
C LEU A 337 -18.28 -23.85 -5.50
N ASP A 338 -17.10 -24.40 -5.78
CA ASP A 338 -16.91 -25.82 -6.11
C ASP A 338 -17.22 -26.72 -4.89
N LYS A 339 -16.96 -26.23 -3.68
CA LYS A 339 -17.22 -26.96 -2.43
C LYS A 339 -18.70 -27.05 -2.10
N ASP A 340 -19.46 -25.97 -2.27
CA ASP A 340 -20.91 -25.95 -2.08
C ASP A 340 -21.54 -24.81 -2.90
N ILE A 341 -22.41 -25.16 -3.84
CA ILE A 341 -23.08 -24.19 -4.72
C ILE A 341 -23.90 -23.15 -3.93
N ARG A 342 -24.37 -23.49 -2.72
CA ARG A 342 -25.10 -22.57 -1.84
C ARG A 342 -24.23 -21.40 -1.37
N ASN A 343 -22.90 -21.55 -1.40
CA ASN A 343 -21.98 -20.48 -1.05
C ASN A 343 -22.12 -19.27 -1.99
N LEU A 344 -22.60 -19.44 -3.23
CA LEU A 344 -22.89 -18.30 -4.10
C LEU A 344 -23.94 -17.38 -3.46
N GLN A 345 -25.03 -17.96 -2.97
CA GLN A 345 -26.09 -17.21 -2.31
C GLN A 345 -25.55 -16.55 -1.03
N THR A 346 -24.72 -17.25 -0.25
CA THR A 346 -24.08 -16.68 0.94
C THR A 346 -23.19 -15.48 0.59
N LEU A 347 -22.37 -15.57 -0.47
CA LEU A 347 -21.51 -14.47 -0.93
C LEU A 347 -22.33 -13.27 -1.42
N GLN A 348 -23.43 -13.52 -2.13
CA GLN A 348 -24.36 -12.47 -2.56
C GLN A 348 -25.06 -11.81 -1.36
N GLU A 349 -25.45 -12.59 -0.35
CA GLU A 349 -25.99 -12.06 0.91
C GLU A 349 -24.94 -11.21 1.65
N MET A 350 -23.69 -11.67 1.73
CA MET A 350 -22.58 -10.90 2.30
C MET A 350 -22.38 -9.58 1.57
N TYR A 351 -22.41 -9.57 0.23
CA TYR A 351 -22.26 -8.34 -0.57
C TYR A 351 -23.40 -7.34 -0.32
N ASN A 352 -24.62 -7.83 -0.16
CA ASN A 352 -25.79 -6.96 0.04
C ASN A 352 -25.95 -6.49 1.50
N GLN A 353 -25.53 -7.30 2.48
CA GLN A 353 -25.84 -7.06 3.90
C GLN A 353 -24.62 -6.66 4.72
N TRP A 354 -23.41 -7.06 4.35
CA TRP A 354 -22.20 -6.80 5.13
C TRP A 354 -21.35 -5.68 4.51
N PRO A 355 -21.34 -4.47 5.11
CA PRO A 355 -20.66 -3.32 4.50
C PRO A 355 -19.18 -3.54 4.21
N PHE A 356 -18.47 -4.29 5.06
CA PHE A 356 -17.05 -4.60 4.86
C PHE A 356 -16.80 -5.41 3.59
N PHE A 357 -17.59 -6.47 3.37
CA PHE A 357 -17.47 -7.28 2.17
C PHE A 357 -17.83 -6.46 0.94
N ARG A 358 -18.92 -5.68 1.00
CA ARG A 358 -19.35 -4.78 -0.07
C ARG A 358 -18.24 -3.83 -0.53
N VAL A 359 -17.67 -3.04 0.38
CA VAL A 359 -16.63 -2.06 0.00
C VAL A 359 -15.35 -2.71 -0.50
N THR A 360 -15.08 -3.96 -0.09
CA THR A 360 -13.94 -4.74 -0.57
C THR A 360 -14.16 -5.15 -2.03
N ILE A 361 -15.35 -5.66 -2.38
CA ILE A 361 -15.73 -6.00 -3.75
C ILE A 361 -15.81 -4.75 -4.64
N ASP A 362 -16.44 -3.67 -4.17
CA ASP A 362 -16.55 -2.39 -4.90
C ASP A 362 -15.19 -1.77 -5.26
N LEU A 363 -14.15 -2.04 -4.45
CA LEU A 363 -12.79 -1.62 -4.77
C LEU A 363 -12.25 -2.40 -5.95
N VAL A 364 -12.34 -3.73 -5.90
CA VAL A 364 -11.82 -4.61 -6.94
C VAL A 364 -12.60 -4.40 -8.25
N GLU A 365 -13.92 -4.23 -8.20
CA GLU A 365 -14.75 -3.94 -9.36
C GLU A 365 -14.35 -2.62 -10.06
N MET A 366 -14.11 -1.56 -9.28
CA MET A 366 -13.60 -0.30 -9.81
C MET A 366 -12.24 -0.45 -10.47
N VAL A 367 -11.35 -1.26 -9.91
CA VAL A 367 -10.03 -1.51 -10.49
C VAL A 367 -10.15 -2.32 -11.78
N PHE A 368 -11.06 -3.29 -11.86
CA PHE A 368 -11.39 -3.96 -13.12
C PHE A 368 -11.94 -2.98 -14.17
N ALA A 369 -12.75 -2.00 -13.77
CA ALA A 369 -13.24 -0.96 -14.68
C ALA A 369 -12.12 -0.02 -15.20
N LYS A 370 -10.97 0.02 -14.51
CA LYS A 370 -9.76 0.72 -14.98
C LYS A 370 -8.80 -0.20 -15.73
N GLY A 371 -9.03 -1.50 -15.74
CA GLY A 371 -8.16 -2.49 -16.36
C GLY A 371 -8.47 -2.75 -17.82
N ASP A 372 -7.45 -3.16 -18.58
CA ASP A 372 -7.57 -3.53 -19.99
C ASP A 372 -6.58 -4.67 -20.31
N PRO A 373 -7.04 -5.94 -20.35
CA PRO A 373 -6.17 -7.07 -20.66
C PRO A 373 -5.64 -7.05 -22.11
N GLY A 374 -6.29 -6.31 -23.03
CA GLY A 374 -5.81 -6.11 -24.39
C GLY A 374 -4.58 -5.20 -24.42
N ILE A 375 -4.58 -4.12 -23.64
CA ILE A 375 -3.40 -3.29 -23.44
C ILE A 375 -2.30 -4.07 -22.72
N ALA A 376 -2.61 -4.83 -21.67
CA ALA A 376 -1.62 -5.67 -21.01
C ALA A 376 -0.97 -6.68 -21.98
N ALA A 377 -1.76 -7.28 -22.88
CA ALA A 377 -1.25 -8.18 -23.92
C ALA A 377 -0.34 -7.46 -24.94
N LEU A 378 -0.58 -6.17 -25.23
CA LEU A 378 0.31 -5.37 -26.07
C LEU A 378 1.69 -5.18 -25.43
N TYR A 379 1.74 -4.92 -24.11
CA TYR A 379 3.02 -4.84 -23.37
C TYR A 379 3.77 -6.16 -23.45
N ASP A 380 3.09 -7.28 -23.21
CA ASP A 380 3.69 -8.61 -23.35
C ASP A 380 4.27 -8.82 -24.75
N LYS A 381 3.46 -8.60 -25.79
CA LYS A 381 3.87 -8.81 -27.18
C LYS A 381 5.10 -7.99 -27.58
N LEU A 382 5.23 -6.78 -27.05
CA LEU A 382 6.33 -5.88 -27.42
C LEU A 382 7.57 -6.07 -26.55
N LEU A 383 7.40 -6.35 -25.26
CA LEU A 383 8.47 -6.22 -24.26
C LEU A 383 8.90 -7.53 -23.62
N VAL A 384 8.02 -8.54 -23.61
CA VAL A 384 8.26 -9.83 -22.96
C VAL A 384 8.81 -10.82 -23.99
N SER A 385 9.77 -11.63 -23.57
CA SER A 385 10.33 -12.71 -24.39
C SER A 385 9.29 -13.80 -24.68
N GLU A 386 9.36 -14.41 -25.85
CA GLU A 386 8.33 -15.35 -26.33
C GLU A 386 8.11 -16.55 -25.40
N ASP A 387 9.17 -17.00 -24.74
CA ASP A 387 9.16 -18.10 -23.77
C ASP A 387 8.39 -17.78 -22.47
N LEU A 388 8.08 -16.50 -22.22
CA LEU A 388 7.26 -16.04 -21.09
C LEU A 388 5.82 -15.66 -21.48
N TRP A 389 5.47 -15.69 -22.76
CA TRP A 389 4.11 -15.33 -23.20
C TRP A 389 3.03 -16.24 -22.63
N ALA A 390 3.34 -17.52 -22.42
CA ALA A 390 2.42 -18.47 -21.79
C ALA A 390 2.07 -18.07 -20.35
N LEU A 391 3.04 -17.56 -19.59
CA LEU A 391 2.81 -17.04 -18.23
C LEU A 391 1.87 -15.83 -18.28
N GLY A 392 2.14 -14.86 -19.15
CA GLY A 392 1.28 -13.69 -19.31
C GLY A 392 -0.15 -14.03 -19.78
N ALA A 393 -0.28 -15.00 -20.69
CA ALA A 393 -1.58 -15.51 -21.12
C ALA A 393 -2.35 -16.19 -19.97
N ARG A 394 -1.67 -17.00 -19.14
CA ARG A 394 -2.24 -17.61 -17.93
C ARG A 394 -2.74 -16.55 -16.95
N LEU A 395 -1.97 -15.49 -16.72
CA LEU A 395 -2.39 -14.40 -15.84
C LEU A 395 -3.60 -13.63 -16.38
N ARG A 396 -3.66 -13.38 -17.70
CA ARG A 396 -4.83 -12.74 -18.33
C ARG A 396 -6.09 -13.62 -18.30
N ALA A 397 -5.94 -14.94 -18.41
CA ALA A 397 -7.05 -15.86 -18.23
C ALA A 397 -7.59 -15.78 -16.79
N ASN A 398 -6.70 -15.75 -15.79
CA ASN A 398 -7.07 -15.57 -14.38
C ASN A 398 -7.77 -14.21 -14.13
N TYR A 399 -7.30 -13.13 -14.77
CA TYR A 399 -7.98 -11.82 -14.73
C TYR A 399 -9.44 -11.93 -15.16
N GLU A 400 -9.70 -12.60 -16.30
CA GLU A 400 -11.05 -12.73 -16.84
C GLU A 400 -11.95 -13.62 -15.97
N GLU A 401 -11.44 -14.76 -15.50
CA GLU A 401 -12.15 -15.65 -14.58
C GLU A 401 -12.49 -14.94 -13.26
N THR A 402 -11.53 -14.23 -12.68
CA THR A 402 -11.74 -13.45 -11.45
C THR A 402 -12.80 -12.37 -11.65
N LYS A 403 -12.76 -11.63 -12.77
CA LYS A 403 -13.74 -10.60 -13.09
C LYS A 403 -15.16 -11.18 -13.21
N GLN A 404 -15.31 -12.32 -13.88
CA GLN A 404 -16.59 -13.00 -14.05
C GLN A 404 -17.17 -13.48 -12.71
N LEU A 405 -16.35 -14.13 -11.88
CA LEU A 405 -16.76 -14.58 -10.55
C LEU A 405 -17.15 -13.42 -9.64
N LEU A 406 -16.39 -12.31 -9.69
CA LEU A 406 -16.70 -11.11 -8.93
C LEU A 406 -18.06 -10.52 -9.32
N LEU A 407 -18.37 -10.43 -10.62
CA LEU A 407 -19.67 -9.94 -11.10
C LEU A 407 -20.83 -10.85 -10.64
N GLN A 408 -20.62 -12.17 -10.64
CA GLN A 408 -21.62 -13.12 -10.11
C GLN A 408 -21.87 -12.91 -8.61
N VAL A 409 -20.81 -12.68 -7.82
CA VAL A 409 -20.91 -12.40 -6.38
C VAL A 409 -21.60 -11.05 -6.12
N ALA A 410 -21.30 -10.03 -6.91
CA ALA A 410 -21.96 -8.72 -6.81
C ALA A 410 -23.40 -8.72 -7.34
N GLY A 411 -23.77 -9.73 -8.15
CA GLY A 411 -25.06 -9.77 -8.85
C GLY A 411 -25.17 -8.77 -10.00
N HIS A 412 -24.03 -8.31 -10.55
CA HIS A 412 -23.97 -7.35 -11.65
C HIS A 412 -23.78 -8.08 -12.99
N LYS A 413 -24.34 -7.53 -14.07
CA LYS A 413 -24.11 -8.01 -15.45
C LYS A 413 -22.86 -7.38 -16.05
N ASP A 414 -22.61 -6.13 -15.72
CA ASP A 414 -21.46 -5.35 -16.19
C ASP A 414 -20.74 -4.67 -15.03
N LEU A 415 -19.45 -4.38 -15.22
CA LEU A 415 -18.67 -3.60 -14.26
C LEU A 415 -19.33 -2.24 -13.98
N LEU A 416 -19.36 -1.90 -12.69
CA LEU A 416 -19.93 -0.67 -12.12
C LEU A 416 -21.40 -0.47 -12.49
N GLU A 417 -22.18 -1.55 -12.57
CA GLU A 417 -23.63 -1.47 -12.80
C GLU A 417 -24.33 -0.62 -11.74
N GLY A 418 -23.92 -0.75 -10.47
CA GLY A 418 -24.43 0.05 -9.35
C GLY A 418 -23.90 1.49 -9.26
N ASP A 419 -22.93 1.90 -10.09
CA ASP A 419 -22.36 3.26 -10.09
C ASP A 419 -22.12 3.80 -11.52
N PRO A 420 -23.20 4.21 -12.21
CA PRO A 420 -23.12 4.72 -13.58
C PRO A 420 -22.32 6.04 -13.68
N TYR A 421 -22.27 6.85 -12.60
CA TYR A 421 -21.54 8.11 -12.57
C TYR A 421 -20.03 7.86 -12.58
N LEU A 422 -19.54 6.92 -11.77
CA LEU A 422 -18.14 6.51 -11.80
C LEU A 422 -17.79 5.87 -13.15
N LYS A 423 -18.65 4.98 -13.66
CA LYS A 423 -18.46 4.32 -14.96
C LYS A 423 -18.29 5.34 -16.10
N GLN A 424 -19.13 6.37 -16.16
CA GLN A 424 -19.04 7.44 -17.15
C GLN A 424 -17.70 8.19 -17.04
N ARG A 425 -17.30 8.58 -15.82
CA ARG A 425 -16.08 9.36 -15.59
C ARG A 425 -14.82 8.58 -15.99
N LEU A 426 -14.77 7.28 -15.71
CA LEU A 426 -13.64 6.44 -16.11
C LEU A 426 -13.57 6.30 -17.63
N ARG A 427 -14.71 6.05 -18.29
CA ARG A 427 -14.79 5.91 -19.74
C ARG A 427 -14.29 7.13 -20.52
N ILE A 428 -14.52 8.34 -20.00
CA ILE A 428 -14.01 9.58 -20.63
C ILE A 428 -12.48 9.67 -20.60
N ARG A 429 -11.84 9.11 -19.55
CA ARG A 429 -10.38 9.13 -19.37
C ARG A 429 -9.67 8.08 -20.22
N ASP A 430 -10.38 7.02 -20.60
CA ASP A 430 -9.77 5.86 -21.27
C ASP A 430 -9.10 6.22 -22.58
N SER A 431 -9.73 7.01 -23.46
CA SER A 431 -9.13 7.36 -24.76
C SER A 431 -7.74 8.01 -24.64
N TYR A 432 -7.59 8.92 -23.68
CA TYR A 432 -6.31 9.60 -23.42
C TYR A 432 -5.29 8.64 -22.78
N THR A 433 -5.73 7.87 -21.78
CA THR A 433 -4.86 6.94 -21.06
C THR A 433 -4.35 5.85 -22.00
N THR A 434 -5.23 5.27 -22.83
CA THR A 434 -4.90 4.23 -23.80
C THR A 434 -3.91 4.72 -24.85
N ALA A 435 -4.05 5.96 -25.35
CA ALA A 435 -3.06 6.56 -26.25
C ALA A 435 -1.67 6.65 -25.60
N LEU A 436 -1.61 7.05 -24.32
CA LEU A 436 -0.38 7.09 -23.54
C LEU A 436 0.18 5.67 -23.28
N ASN A 437 -0.68 4.68 -23.03
CA ASN A 437 -0.26 3.29 -22.82
C ASN A 437 0.44 2.71 -24.05
N VAL A 438 -0.13 2.92 -25.24
CA VAL A 438 0.49 2.46 -26.50
C VAL A 438 1.80 3.21 -26.73
N CYS A 439 1.82 4.54 -26.54
CA CYS A 439 3.03 5.34 -26.63
C CYS A 439 4.13 4.83 -25.68
N GLN A 440 3.78 4.53 -24.43
CA GLN A 440 4.69 4.00 -23.41
C GLN A 440 5.26 2.65 -23.82
N ALA A 441 4.44 1.69 -24.26
CA ALA A 441 4.90 0.36 -24.64
C ALA A 441 5.91 0.41 -25.80
N TYR A 442 5.62 1.17 -26.85
CA TYR A 442 6.56 1.36 -27.96
C TYR A 442 7.81 2.16 -27.57
N THR A 443 7.68 3.13 -26.65
CA THR A 443 8.84 3.87 -26.13
C THR A 443 9.77 2.97 -25.33
N LEU A 444 9.23 2.11 -24.46
CA LEU A 444 9.98 1.09 -23.73
C LEU A 444 10.68 0.11 -24.69
N LYS A 445 10.00 -0.33 -25.75
CA LYS A 445 10.60 -1.21 -26.76
C LYS A 445 11.81 -0.55 -27.42
N ARG A 446 11.70 0.72 -27.80
CA ARG A 446 12.80 1.52 -28.38
C ARG A 446 13.95 1.75 -27.40
N ILE A 447 13.65 1.89 -26.11
CA ILE A 447 14.67 2.07 -25.05
C ILE A 447 15.43 0.76 -24.81
N ARG A 448 14.72 -0.37 -24.72
CA ARG A 448 15.28 -1.66 -24.31
C ARG A 448 15.93 -2.45 -25.44
N ASP A 449 15.50 -2.22 -26.69
CA ASP A 449 16.02 -2.92 -27.87
C ASP A 449 16.53 -1.93 -28.93
N PRO A 450 17.85 -1.64 -28.96
CA PRO A 450 18.46 -0.79 -29.98
C PRO A 450 18.34 -1.32 -31.42
N GLY A 451 18.06 -2.62 -31.59
CA GLY A 451 17.85 -3.25 -32.89
C GLY A 451 16.45 -3.01 -33.47
N PHE A 452 15.52 -2.47 -32.68
CA PHE A 452 14.17 -2.18 -33.12
C PHE A 452 14.14 -1.02 -34.14
N GLN A 453 13.87 -1.36 -35.39
CA GLN A 453 13.89 -0.42 -36.52
C GLN A 453 12.70 0.55 -36.46
N VAL A 454 13.00 1.85 -36.38
CA VAL A 454 12.00 2.93 -36.43
C VAL A 454 12.17 3.68 -37.74
N LYS A 455 11.12 3.72 -38.58
CA LYS A 455 11.15 4.50 -39.82
C LYS A 455 11.18 6.00 -39.49
N PRO A 456 12.20 6.76 -39.90
CA PRO A 456 12.19 8.21 -39.76
C PRO A 456 11.00 8.79 -40.53
N ARG A 457 10.35 9.79 -39.94
CA ARG A 457 9.29 10.56 -40.60
C ARG A 457 9.65 12.04 -40.59
N PRO A 458 9.23 12.82 -41.59
CA PRO A 458 9.32 14.28 -41.52
C PRO A 458 8.69 14.80 -40.24
N HIS A 459 9.31 15.82 -39.64
CA HIS A 459 8.76 16.45 -38.45
C HIS A 459 7.40 17.09 -38.78
N LEU A 460 6.38 16.84 -37.97
CA LEU A 460 5.00 17.28 -38.24
C LEU A 460 4.66 18.63 -37.62
N SER A 461 5.32 19.03 -36.53
CA SER A 461 5.10 20.34 -35.92
C SER A 461 5.83 21.42 -36.72
N LYS A 462 5.10 22.40 -37.23
CA LYS A 462 5.69 23.49 -38.03
C LYS A 462 6.55 24.44 -37.17
N ASP A 463 6.21 24.59 -35.89
CA ASP A 463 6.88 25.49 -34.96
C ASP A 463 8.34 25.09 -34.64
N ILE A 464 8.69 23.81 -34.80
CA ILE A 464 10.05 23.30 -34.55
C ILE A 464 10.92 23.41 -35.80
N MET A 465 10.33 23.36 -37.01
CA MET A 465 11.08 23.54 -38.26
C MET A 465 11.69 24.94 -38.37
N ASP A 466 11.01 25.96 -37.84
CA ASP A 466 11.49 27.35 -37.89
C ASP A 466 12.59 27.66 -36.86
N MET A 467 12.77 26.83 -35.83
CA MET A 467 13.74 27.10 -34.76
C MET A 467 15.10 26.40 -34.92
N GLY A 468 15.27 25.43 -35.84
CA GLY A 468 16.56 24.77 -36.08
C GLY A 468 17.21 24.10 -34.86
N LYS A 469 16.43 23.86 -33.79
CA LYS A 469 16.95 23.45 -32.47
C LYS A 469 17.37 21.98 -32.46
N PRO A 470 18.58 21.65 -31.99
CA PRO A 470 19.04 20.27 -31.88
C PRO A 470 18.22 19.48 -30.84
N ALA A 471 18.12 18.15 -31.03
CA ALA A 471 17.37 17.26 -30.15
C ALA A 471 17.82 17.31 -28.67
N SER A 472 19.02 17.82 -28.38
CA SER A 472 19.52 18.10 -27.03
C SER A 472 18.68 19.13 -26.26
N GLU A 473 17.93 20.00 -26.94
CA GLU A 473 16.99 20.93 -26.28
C GLU A 473 15.64 20.28 -25.89
N LEU A 474 15.41 19.03 -26.32
CA LEU A 474 14.21 18.26 -25.96
C LEU A 474 14.29 17.64 -24.56
N VAL A 475 15.48 17.62 -23.96
CA VAL A 475 15.72 17.05 -22.63
C VAL A 475 15.54 18.14 -21.58
N LYS A 476 14.36 18.18 -20.96
CA LYS A 476 14.01 19.16 -19.92
C LYS A 476 13.79 18.52 -18.56
N LEU A 477 13.40 17.25 -18.52
CA LEU A 477 13.05 16.56 -17.28
C LEU A 477 14.25 15.86 -16.62
N ASN A 478 15.19 15.34 -17.41
CA ASN A 478 16.45 14.80 -16.91
C ASN A 478 17.63 15.14 -17.83
N THR A 479 18.30 16.26 -17.57
CA THR A 479 19.44 16.76 -18.38
C THR A 479 20.66 15.83 -18.38
N THR A 480 20.69 14.82 -17.50
CA THR A 480 21.75 13.81 -17.40
C THR A 480 21.37 12.45 -17.99
N SER A 481 20.30 12.39 -18.80
CA SER A 481 19.82 11.14 -19.41
C SER A 481 20.91 10.43 -20.22
N GLU A 482 21.05 9.12 -20.01
CA GLU A 482 21.91 8.24 -20.81
C GLU A 482 21.18 7.66 -22.04
N TYR A 483 19.86 7.88 -22.17
CA TYR A 483 19.06 7.41 -23.29
C TYR A 483 19.10 8.39 -24.47
N ALA A 484 18.72 7.91 -25.67
CA ALA A 484 18.62 8.79 -26.82
C ALA A 484 17.69 9.99 -26.52
N PRO A 485 18.06 11.23 -26.91
CA PRO A 485 17.35 12.45 -26.51
C PRO A 485 15.84 12.38 -26.75
N GLY A 486 15.07 12.74 -25.72
CA GLY A 486 13.60 12.77 -25.72
C GLY A 486 12.90 11.45 -25.40
N LEU A 487 13.58 10.29 -25.40
CA LEU A 487 12.96 9.01 -25.03
C LEU A 487 12.59 8.96 -23.55
N GLU A 488 13.51 9.37 -22.67
CA GLU A 488 13.26 9.41 -21.23
C GLU A 488 12.13 10.39 -20.89
N ASP A 489 12.20 11.63 -21.40
CA ASP A 489 11.17 12.64 -21.17
C ASP A 489 9.79 12.17 -21.68
N THR A 490 9.73 11.53 -22.85
CA THR A 490 8.49 10.93 -23.37
C THR A 490 7.96 9.87 -22.42
N LEU A 491 8.82 8.97 -21.95
CA LEU A 491 8.42 7.91 -21.02
C LEU A 491 7.95 8.50 -19.69
N ILE A 492 8.63 9.49 -19.11
CA ILE A 492 8.21 10.22 -17.90
C ILE A 492 6.81 10.84 -18.11
N LEU A 493 6.57 11.50 -19.26
CA LEU A 493 5.27 12.10 -19.58
C LEU A 493 4.16 11.05 -19.65
N THR A 494 4.42 9.89 -20.28
CA THR A 494 3.43 8.80 -20.28
C THR A 494 3.17 8.29 -18.87
N MET A 495 4.20 8.09 -18.04
CA MET A 495 4.04 7.62 -16.67
C MET A 495 3.19 8.57 -15.82
N LYS A 496 3.46 9.87 -15.92
CA LYS A 496 2.69 10.92 -15.24
C LYS A 496 1.24 10.97 -15.73
N GLY A 497 1.02 10.96 -17.04
CA GLY A 497 -0.31 11.04 -17.61
C GLY A 497 -1.17 9.81 -17.33
N ILE A 498 -0.60 8.61 -17.40
CA ILE A 498 -1.30 7.37 -17.03
C ILE A 498 -1.63 7.37 -15.53
N ALA A 499 -0.68 7.75 -14.67
CA ALA A 499 -0.94 7.85 -13.23
C ALA A 499 -2.05 8.86 -12.91
N ALA A 500 -2.07 10.01 -13.59
CA ALA A 500 -3.12 11.01 -13.44
C ALA A 500 -4.50 10.51 -13.92
N GLY A 501 -4.55 9.75 -15.02
CA GLY A 501 -5.78 9.14 -15.53
C GLY A 501 -6.31 8.02 -14.65
N MET A 502 -5.42 7.19 -14.11
CA MET A 502 -5.75 6.04 -13.26
C MET A 502 -6.08 6.43 -11.82
N GLN A 503 -5.47 7.47 -11.27
CA GLN A 503 -5.64 7.88 -9.87
C GLN A 503 -5.42 6.69 -8.91
N ASN A 504 -6.27 6.52 -7.90
CA ASN A 504 -6.19 5.42 -6.94
C ASN A 504 -6.59 4.05 -7.53
N THR A 505 -5.80 3.03 -7.24
CA THR A 505 -6.09 1.62 -7.55
C THR A 505 -6.08 0.76 -6.29
N GLY A 506 -4.90 0.31 -5.84
CA GLY A 506 -4.70 -0.68 -4.76
C GLY A 506 -3.88 -0.26 -3.56
#